data_AF-W9CRC4-F1
#
_entry.id   AF-W9CRC4-F1
#
_cell.length_a   1.000
_cell.length_b   1.000
_cell.length_c   1.000
_cell.angle_alpha   90.00
_cell.angle_beta   90.00
_cell.angle_gamma   90.00
#
_symmetry.space_group_name_H-M   'P 1'
#
loop_
_entity.id
_entity.type
_entity.pdbx_description
1 polymer ?
#
loop_
_entity_poly.entity_id
_entity_poly.type
_entity_poly.pdbx_seq_one_letter_code
_entity_poly.pdbx_strand_id
1 'polypeptide(L)'
;MDYITSKFKNPFHKSDVSNLNSSPSIPDGLTPEQTTIYKDIIRIVSARSQGYEIPHVVVITDIGKDYDDLTAMILLKELHRLGAIKLEGFIANLTPEDLRAHLARKALDLLGLRDIPVGRGTKGEPPIPKKDGDTYKPPPAYEFPEGIMGKEPYPAQKKGIDLLRQLVKNAKKSGYKLTFLLLSSLQDITEFKRSLQRYSNSQSLLLEQITSKVILQGAYHLKTKYHLKTKRRYSLYTASPQRYTVLVADSVANNDAMRSDAEEFHNFLYQQGVPSVVYTRNAAFETPLTYTIFKDLAATKHPLGVALYDIEKRQNLAYYAGACRVDGEGNPNPVVEGRNQKWFLENRSTFYDNPLLDKEILPDPSPEKEAILPFCKVIVYDALAALGTSGDDILDALDVLRDPDYDNAIVHSKLHRVVGIDPEIRKQAAIENRIPLADEQASASLAGTNPERMKNVIEALLIGSLLASNAENASKRIRH
;
A
#
# COMPACT_ATOMS: atom_id res chain seq x y z
N MET A 1 -10.07 16.09 -32.97
CA MET A 1 -9.70 15.23 -31.82
C MET A 1 -10.33 15.84 -30.58
N ASP A 2 -11.62 15.62 -30.43
CA ASP A 2 -12.41 16.21 -29.35
C ASP A 2 -12.34 15.27 -28.14
N TYR A 3 -11.28 15.43 -27.33
CA TYR A 3 -11.30 14.93 -25.96
C TYR A 3 -12.21 15.87 -25.16
N ILE A 4 -13.51 15.66 -25.34
CA ILE A 4 -14.59 16.17 -24.50
C ILE A 4 -14.20 15.86 -23.06
N THR A 5 -14.35 16.85 -22.18
CA THR A 5 -14.38 16.71 -20.73
C THR A 5 -15.33 15.56 -20.37
N SER A 6 -14.84 14.32 -20.33
CA SER A 6 -15.67 13.20 -19.94
C SER A 6 -15.83 13.32 -18.44
N LYS A 7 -16.85 14.06 -18.02
CA LYS A 7 -17.43 13.92 -16.68
C LYS A 7 -17.52 12.42 -16.46
N PHE A 8 -16.88 11.93 -15.40
CA PHE A 8 -16.90 10.51 -15.07
C PHE A 8 -18.36 10.08 -15.10
N LYS A 9 -18.71 9.22 -16.07
CA LYS A 9 -20.05 8.65 -16.12
C LYS A 9 -20.07 7.65 -14.97
N ASN A 10 -20.97 7.88 -14.02
CA ASN A 10 -21.27 6.90 -12.99
C ASN A 10 -21.42 5.53 -13.67
N PRO A 11 -20.60 4.52 -13.31
CA PRO A 11 -20.62 3.23 -14.00
C PRO A 11 -21.93 2.49 -13.76
N PHE A 12 -22.72 2.91 -12.76
CA PHE A 12 -24.00 2.32 -12.42
C PHE A 12 -25.16 3.12 -13.02
N HIS A 13 -26.07 2.41 -13.68
CA HIS A 13 -27.36 2.96 -14.04
C HIS A 13 -28.28 3.00 -12.82
N LYS A 14 -29.25 3.94 -12.79
CA LYS A 14 -30.26 4.00 -11.69
C LYS A 14 -30.99 2.66 -11.46
N SER A 15 -31.13 1.84 -12.49
CA SER A 15 -31.68 0.48 -12.41
C SER A 15 -30.83 -0.46 -11.54
N ASP A 16 -29.52 -0.31 -11.54
CA ASP A 16 -28.59 -1.21 -10.82
C ASP A 16 -28.75 -1.06 -9.30
N VAL A 17 -29.08 0.15 -8.85
CA VAL A 17 -29.35 0.46 -7.43
C VAL A 17 -30.69 -0.14 -6.97
N SER A 18 -31.68 -0.20 -7.87
CA SER A 18 -33.03 -0.68 -7.53
C SER A 18 -33.11 -2.20 -7.35
N ASN A 19 -32.15 -2.96 -7.88
CA ASN A 19 -32.09 -4.41 -7.74
C ASN A 19 -30.66 -4.93 -7.53
N LEU A 20 -30.04 -4.48 -6.44
CA LEU A 20 -28.67 -4.86 -6.04
C LEU A 20 -28.46 -6.38 -5.89
N ASN A 21 -29.52 -7.17 -5.73
CA ASN A 21 -29.42 -8.64 -5.65
C ASN A 21 -29.04 -9.31 -6.98
N SER A 22 -29.13 -8.58 -8.10
CA SER A 22 -28.81 -9.09 -9.44
C SER A 22 -27.94 -8.12 -10.25
N SER A 23 -27.23 -7.22 -9.57
CA SER A 23 -26.37 -6.27 -10.25
C SER A 23 -25.24 -7.01 -10.98
N PRO A 24 -25.04 -6.81 -12.29
CA PRO A 24 -23.94 -7.43 -13.04
C PRO A 24 -22.55 -6.97 -12.55
N SER A 25 -22.53 -5.97 -11.67
CA SER A 25 -21.30 -5.47 -11.05
C SER A 25 -20.87 -6.28 -9.84
N ILE A 26 -21.70 -7.20 -9.32
CA ILE A 26 -21.33 -8.12 -8.25
C ILE A 26 -20.92 -9.45 -8.88
N PRO A 27 -19.66 -9.90 -8.72
CA PRO A 27 -19.21 -11.17 -9.29
C PRO A 27 -19.95 -12.36 -8.68
N ASP A 28 -20.30 -13.33 -9.52
CA ASP A 28 -20.82 -14.63 -9.07
C ASP A 28 -19.74 -15.41 -8.31
N GLY A 29 -20.13 -16.14 -7.26
CA GLY A 29 -19.23 -16.96 -6.45
C GLY A 29 -18.74 -16.32 -5.14
N LEU A 30 -19.16 -15.07 -4.86
CA LEU A 30 -18.93 -14.44 -3.56
C LEU A 30 -19.82 -15.04 -2.47
N THR A 31 -19.35 -15.02 -1.22
CA THR A 31 -20.19 -15.36 -0.05
C THR A 31 -21.26 -14.27 0.19
N PRO A 32 -22.30 -14.54 1.00
CA PRO A 32 -23.29 -13.52 1.35
C PRO A 32 -22.70 -12.28 2.04
N GLU A 33 -21.68 -12.46 2.87
CA GLU A 33 -20.98 -11.36 3.53
C GLU A 33 -20.20 -10.51 2.53
N GLN A 34 -19.40 -11.15 1.67
CA GLN A 34 -18.65 -10.48 0.60
C GLN A 34 -19.60 -9.75 -0.36
N THR A 35 -20.74 -10.35 -0.69
CA THR A 35 -21.79 -9.74 -1.51
C THR A 35 -22.32 -8.46 -0.85
N THR A 36 -22.47 -8.45 0.48
CA THR A 36 -22.94 -7.26 1.22
C THR A 36 -21.95 -6.10 1.10
N ILE A 37 -20.65 -6.38 1.22
CA ILE A 37 -19.57 -5.38 1.03
C ILE A 37 -19.67 -4.73 -0.37
N TYR A 38 -19.89 -5.52 -1.42
CA TYR A 38 -20.08 -4.98 -2.78
C TYR A 38 -21.32 -4.10 -2.88
N LYS A 39 -22.44 -4.52 -2.28
CA LYS A 39 -23.68 -3.73 -2.26
C LYS A 39 -23.47 -2.39 -1.59
N ASP A 40 -22.73 -2.36 -0.48
CA ASP A 40 -22.40 -1.12 0.23
C ASP A 40 -21.56 -0.19 -0.64
N ILE A 41 -20.49 -0.69 -1.29
CA ILE A 41 -19.66 0.13 -2.20
C ILE A 41 -20.50 0.66 -3.37
N ILE A 42 -21.28 -0.20 -4.04
CA ILE A 42 -22.12 0.20 -5.18
C ILE A 42 -23.14 1.26 -4.75
N ARG A 43 -23.76 1.09 -3.58
CA ARG A 43 -24.71 2.08 -3.03
C ARG A 43 -24.04 3.43 -2.81
N ILE A 44 -22.86 3.46 -2.19
CA ILE A 44 -22.12 4.71 -1.91
C ILE A 44 -21.69 5.38 -3.22
N VAL A 45 -21.06 4.64 -4.13
CA VAL A 45 -20.64 5.19 -5.43
C VAL A 45 -21.83 5.69 -6.23
N SER A 46 -22.99 5.01 -6.16
CA SER A 46 -24.21 5.45 -6.82
C SER A 46 -24.84 6.69 -6.19
N ALA A 47 -24.65 6.88 -4.89
CA ALA A 47 -25.14 8.05 -4.14
C ALA A 47 -24.27 9.30 -4.32
N ARG A 48 -23.03 9.16 -4.83
CA ARG A 48 -22.14 10.29 -5.13
C ARG A 48 -22.84 11.26 -6.08
N SER A 49 -22.98 12.51 -5.64
CA SER A 49 -23.70 13.55 -6.38
C SER A 49 -22.98 13.91 -7.68
N GLN A 50 -23.72 14.53 -8.60
CA GLN A 50 -23.13 15.08 -9.81
C GLN A 50 -22.11 16.16 -9.44
N GLY A 51 -20.82 15.85 -9.59
CA GLY A 51 -19.72 16.74 -9.22
C GLY A 51 -18.82 16.20 -8.09
N TYR A 52 -19.13 15.04 -7.51
CA TYR A 52 -18.17 14.34 -6.66
C TYR A 52 -16.88 14.04 -7.44
N GLU A 53 -15.75 14.51 -6.94
CA GLU A 53 -14.43 14.24 -7.53
C GLU A 53 -13.96 12.87 -7.08
N ILE A 54 -14.03 11.89 -7.98
CA ILE A 54 -13.48 10.56 -7.70
C ILE A 54 -11.95 10.65 -7.54
N PRO A 55 -11.34 9.88 -6.63
CA PRO A 55 -9.89 9.83 -6.53
C PRO A 55 -9.25 9.35 -7.83
N HIS A 56 -8.37 10.17 -8.42
CA HIS A 56 -7.57 9.82 -9.59
C HIS A 56 -6.18 9.33 -9.15
N VAL A 57 -6.00 8.02 -9.09
CA VAL A 57 -4.89 7.37 -8.40
C VAL A 57 -3.72 7.10 -9.34
N VAL A 58 -2.54 7.59 -8.95
CA VAL A 58 -1.24 7.20 -9.52
C VAL A 58 -0.48 6.39 -8.48
N VAL A 59 0.01 5.22 -8.86
CA VAL A 59 0.68 4.27 -7.94
C VAL A 59 2.18 4.27 -8.19
N ILE A 60 2.98 4.28 -7.12
CA ILE A 60 4.42 4.02 -7.15
C ILE A 60 4.70 2.79 -6.29
N THR A 61 5.28 1.74 -6.88
CA THR A 61 5.29 0.36 -6.35
C THR A 61 6.63 -0.32 -6.65
N ASP A 62 7.04 -1.27 -5.80
CA ASP A 62 8.18 -2.16 -6.01
C ASP A 62 7.73 -3.60 -6.32
N ILE A 63 6.61 -3.73 -7.06
CA ILE A 63 5.99 -5.00 -7.43
C ILE A 63 6.98 -6.08 -7.86
N GLY A 64 6.74 -7.28 -7.33
CA GLY A 64 7.59 -8.44 -7.53
C GLY A 64 8.55 -8.67 -6.37
N LYS A 65 8.71 -7.76 -5.39
CA LYS A 65 9.56 -8.02 -4.23
C LYS A 65 8.97 -9.08 -3.31
N ASP A 66 7.66 -9.06 -3.16
CA ASP A 66 6.84 -10.04 -2.44
C ASP A 66 5.42 -10.04 -3.03
N TYR A 67 4.46 -10.62 -2.29
CA TYR A 67 3.07 -10.72 -2.73
C TYR A 67 2.23 -9.45 -2.50
N ASP A 68 2.75 -8.43 -1.79
CA ASP A 68 1.95 -7.31 -1.30
C ASP A 68 1.50 -6.36 -2.42
N ASP A 69 2.43 -5.86 -3.24
CA ASP A 69 2.09 -4.94 -4.33
C ASP A 69 1.15 -5.57 -5.36
N LEU A 70 1.34 -6.86 -5.67
CA LEU A 70 0.45 -7.57 -6.60
C LEU A 70 -0.95 -7.72 -6.00
N THR A 71 -1.04 -7.97 -4.69
CA THR A 71 -2.32 -7.99 -3.97
C THR A 71 -2.99 -6.60 -4.01
N ALA A 72 -2.23 -5.54 -3.73
CA ALA A 72 -2.72 -4.17 -3.82
C ALA A 72 -3.21 -3.82 -5.23
N MET A 73 -2.50 -4.25 -6.28
CA MET A 73 -2.89 -4.02 -7.67
C MET A 73 -4.22 -4.70 -8.02
N ILE A 74 -4.45 -5.94 -7.58
CA ILE A 74 -5.71 -6.67 -7.79
C ILE A 74 -6.87 -5.96 -7.09
N LEU A 75 -6.65 -5.46 -5.86
CA LEU A 75 -7.64 -4.68 -5.11
C LEU A 75 -7.94 -3.34 -5.81
N LEU A 76 -6.92 -2.62 -6.25
CA LEU A 76 -7.06 -1.35 -6.97
C LEU A 76 -7.83 -1.50 -8.28
N LYS A 77 -7.59 -2.58 -9.02
CA LYS A 77 -8.40 -2.89 -10.23
C LYS A 77 -9.87 -2.98 -9.88
N GLU A 78 -10.22 -3.56 -8.74
CA GLU A 78 -11.62 -3.75 -8.37
C GLU A 78 -12.28 -2.47 -7.90
N LEU A 79 -11.57 -1.65 -7.11
CA LEU A 79 -12.02 -0.30 -6.79
C LEU A 79 -12.21 0.55 -8.07
N HIS A 80 -11.33 0.37 -9.06
CA HIS A 80 -11.45 1.04 -10.35
C HIS A 80 -12.70 0.59 -11.12
N ARG A 81 -12.92 -0.73 -11.20
CA ARG A 81 -14.09 -1.33 -11.87
C ARG A 81 -15.41 -0.87 -11.22
N LEU A 82 -15.43 -0.76 -9.90
CA LEU A 82 -16.59 -0.29 -9.13
C LEU A 82 -16.77 1.24 -9.17
N GLY A 83 -15.89 1.99 -9.83
CA GLY A 83 -15.94 3.45 -9.88
C GLY A 83 -15.66 4.15 -8.54
N ALA A 84 -15.11 3.42 -7.56
CA ALA A 84 -14.65 4.00 -6.31
C ALA A 84 -13.44 4.92 -6.55
N ILE A 85 -12.56 4.53 -7.48
CA ILE A 85 -11.39 5.30 -7.93
C ILE A 85 -11.26 5.30 -9.45
N LYS A 86 -10.39 6.16 -9.98
CA LYS A 86 -9.87 6.04 -11.34
C LYS A 86 -8.37 5.83 -11.31
N LEU A 87 -7.89 4.70 -11.83
CA LEU A 87 -6.46 4.47 -12.03
C LEU A 87 -5.97 5.31 -13.21
N GLU A 88 -4.86 6.01 -13.01
CA GLU A 88 -4.25 6.88 -14.03
C GLU A 88 -2.91 6.30 -14.53
N GLY A 89 -2.18 5.54 -13.70
CA GLY A 89 -0.95 4.87 -14.09
C GLY A 89 -0.15 4.30 -12.93
N PHE A 90 0.84 3.47 -13.26
CA PHE A 90 1.77 2.84 -12.32
C PHE A 90 3.21 3.20 -12.64
N ILE A 91 4.02 3.49 -11.63
CA ILE A 91 5.47 3.62 -11.70
C ILE A 91 6.09 2.47 -10.89
N ALA A 92 6.81 1.57 -11.55
CA ALA A 92 7.49 0.46 -10.88
C ALA A 92 8.95 0.81 -10.62
N ASN A 93 9.35 0.94 -9.36
CA ASN A 93 10.73 1.22 -8.95
C ASN A 93 11.33 0.04 -8.19
N LEU A 94 12.53 0.23 -7.63
CA LEU A 94 13.38 -0.79 -7.01
C LEU A 94 14.10 -1.68 -8.03
N THR A 95 15.40 -1.91 -7.85
CA THR A 95 16.17 -2.81 -8.72
C THR A 95 15.61 -4.25 -8.66
N PRO A 96 15.49 -4.98 -9.78
CA PRO A 96 15.65 -4.54 -11.18
C PRO A 96 14.38 -3.87 -11.74
N GLU A 97 14.43 -2.54 -11.91
CA GLU A 97 13.26 -1.71 -12.21
C GLU A 97 12.60 -2.04 -13.56
N ASP A 98 13.39 -2.49 -14.54
CA ASP A 98 12.89 -2.93 -15.85
C ASP A 98 11.98 -4.17 -15.72
N LEU A 99 12.39 -5.16 -14.91
CA LEU A 99 11.60 -6.38 -14.70
C LEU A 99 10.33 -6.10 -13.92
N ARG A 100 10.40 -5.23 -12.91
CA ARG A 100 9.22 -4.82 -12.12
C ARG A 100 8.21 -4.06 -12.97
N ALA A 101 8.68 -3.15 -13.84
CA ALA A 101 7.81 -2.45 -14.78
C ALA A 101 7.16 -3.41 -15.80
N HIS A 102 7.89 -4.43 -16.25
CA HIS A 102 7.30 -5.46 -17.11
C HIS A 102 6.28 -6.33 -16.37
N LEU A 103 6.58 -6.77 -15.14
CA LEU A 103 5.64 -7.52 -14.29
C LEU A 103 4.36 -6.73 -14.07
N ALA A 104 4.46 -5.44 -13.72
CA ALA A 104 3.32 -4.55 -13.58
C ALA A 104 2.46 -4.49 -14.85
N ARG A 105 3.11 -4.33 -16.02
CA ARG A 105 2.41 -4.30 -17.31
C ARG A 105 1.65 -5.60 -17.58
N LYS A 106 2.30 -6.76 -17.35
CA LYS A 106 1.68 -8.08 -17.54
C LYS A 106 0.52 -8.31 -16.58
N ALA A 107 0.68 -7.94 -15.31
CA ALA A 107 -0.38 -8.06 -14.32
C ALA A 107 -1.61 -7.22 -14.71
N LEU A 108 -1.42 -5.96 -15.10
CA LEU A 108 -2.52 -5.11 -15.57
C LEU A 108 -3.20 -5.67 -16.83
N ASP A 109 -2.44 -6.24 -17.76
CA ASP A 109 -3.01 -6.86 -18.97
C ASP A 109 -3.89 -8.08 -18.65
N LEU A 110 -3.47 -8.90 -17.68
CA LEU A 110 -4.24 -10.04 -17.17
C LEU A 110 -5.50 -9.60 -16.44
N LEU A 111 -5.44 -8.45 -15.75
CA LEU A 111 -6.56 -7.79 -15.09
C LEU A 111 -7.49 -7.01 -16.04
N GLY A 112 -7.20 -7.00 -17.35
CA GLY A 112 -8.00 -6.30 -18.35
C GLY A 112 -7.73 -4.79 -18.47
N LEU A 113 -6.74 -4.27 -17.77
CA LEU A 113 -6.37 -2.84 -17.66
C LEU A 113 -5.27 -2.43 -18.64
N ARG A 114 -5.42 -2.78 -19.91
CA ARG A 114 -4.42 -2.54 -20.97
C ARG A 114 -4.16 -1.06 -21.26
N ASP A 115 -5.14 -0.22 -20.95
CA ASP A 115 -5.13 1.23 -21.16
C ASP A 115 -4.41 2.00 -20.04
N ILE A 116 -4.25 1.41 -18.87
CA ILE A 116 -3.57 2.04 -17.73
C ILE A 116 -2.05 1.98 -17.95
N PRO A 117 -1.34 3.10 -18.17
CA PRO A 117 0.08 3.08 -18.52
C PRO A 117 0.99 2.65 -17.36
N VAL A 118 2.13 2.04 -17.71
CA VAL A 118 3.20 1.68 -16.76
C VAL A 118 4.48 2.42 -17.13
N GLY A 119 5.15 2.97 -16.12
CA GLY A 119 6.45 3.60 -16.22
C GLY A 119 7.50 2.82 -15.43
N ARG A 120 8.70 2.74 -15.98
CA ARG A 120 9.90 2.27 -15.29
C ARG A 120 10.45 3.38 -14.40
N GLY A 121 10.34 3.20 -13.09
CA GLY A 121 10.83 4.13 -12.09
C GLY A 121 12.35 4.10 -11.92
N THR A 122 12.79 4.61 -10.77
CA THR A 122 14.19 4.59 -10.35
C THR A 122 14.58 3.24 -9.74
N LYS A 123 15.86 3.09 -9.40
CA LYS A 123 16.36 1.92 -8.68
C LYS A 123 15.89 1.85 -7.23
N GLY A 124 15.28 2.91 -6.70
CA GLY A 124 14.67 2.92 -5.36
C GLY A 124 15.64 2.77 -4.20
N GLU A 125 16.94 2.71 -4.44
CA GLU A 125 18.00 2.45 -3.47
C GLU A 125 19.28 3.23 -3.83
N PRO A 126 20.14 3.55 -2.84
CA PRO A 126 21.36 4.28 -3.12
C PRO A 126 22.29 3.45 -4.01
N PRO A 127 23.10 4.08 -4.88
CA PRO A 127 24.09 3.35 -5.66
C PRO A 127 25.01 2.57 -4.72
N ILE A 128 25.06 1.24 -4.88
CA ILE A 128 25.95 0.39 -4.10
C ILE A 128 27.40 0.83 -4.41
N PRO A 129 28.21 1.24 -3.41
CA PRO A 129 29.60 1.58 -3.64
C PRO A 129 30.33 0.37 -4.25
N LYS A 130 30.97 0.56 -5.40
CA LYS A 130 31.73 -0.47 -6.14
C LYS A 130 33.02 -0.88 -5.41
N LYS A 131 32.95 -1.31 -4.15
CA LYS A 131 34.16 -1.69 -3.42
C LYS A 131 34.72 -3.04 -3.87
N ASP A 132 33.90 -3.99 -4.36
CA ASP A 132 34.37 -5.34 -4.73
C ASP A 132 33.58 -5.99 -5.91
N GLY A 133 33.39 -5.26 -7.02
CA GLY A 133 32.58 -5.73 -8.15
C GLY A 133 31.07 -5.66 -7.86
N ASP A 134 30.23 -5.72 -8.89
CA ASP A 134 28.77 -5.61 -8.74
C ASP A 134 28.24 -6.71 -7.79
N THR A 135 27.94 -6.37 -6.54
CA THR A 135 27.24 -7.25 -5.59
C THR A 135 25.74 -7.26 -5.87
N TYR A 136 25.35 -7.32 -7.14
CA TYR A 136 23.94 -7.55 -7.48
C TYR A 136 23.58 -8.95 -7.00
N LYS A 137 22.85 -9.02 -5.88
CA LYS A 137 22.25 -10.27 -5.43
C LYS A 137 21.07 -10.54 -6.37
N PRO A 138 21.08 -11.64 -7.13
CA PRO A 138 19.94 -11.95 -7.99
C PRO A 138 18.67 -12.04 -7.14
N PRO A 139 17.53 -11.58 -7.68
CA PRO A 139 16.28 -11.61 -6.96
C PRO A 139 15.94 -13.08 -6.65
N PRO A 140 15.35 -13.37 -5.48
CA PRO A 140 14.79 -14.69 -5.20
C PRO A 140 13.87 -15.17 -6.32
N ALA A 141 13.83 -16.49 -6.53
CA ALA A 141 13.05 -17.11 -7.63
C ALA A 141 11.53 -16.90 -7.53
N TYR A 142 11.02 -16.37 -6.42
CA TYR A 142 9.60 -16.03 -6.27
C TYR A 142 9.28 -14.61 -6.79
N GLU A 143 10.27 -13.72 -6.98
CA GLU A 143 9.97 -12.32 -7.30
C GLU A 143 9.32 -12.11 -8.67
N PHE A 144 9.70 -12.93 -9.65
CA PHE A 144 9.27 -12.81 -11.04
C PHE A 144 8.67 -14.12 -11.54
N PRO A 145 7.40 -14.42 -11.23
CA PRO A 145 6.77 -15.68 -11.60
C PRO A 145 6.75 -15.88 -13.11
N GLU A 146 7.36 -16.97 -13.59
CA GLU A 146 7.47 -17.29 -15.03
C GLU A 146 6.11 -17.29 -15.74
N GLY A 147 5.07 -17.79 -15.05
CA GLY A 147 3.69 -17.84 -15.57
C GLY A 147 3.08 -16.47 -15.88
N ILE A 148 3.62 -15.38 -15.30
CA ILE A 148 3.19 -14.00 -15.58
C ILE A 148 4.17 -13.30 -16.53
N MET A 149 5.48 -13.44 -16.28
CA MET A 149 6.52 -12.71 -17.01
C MET A 149 6.51 -13.02 -18.51
N GLY A 150 6.19 -14.27 -18.87
CA GLY A 150 6.24 -14.73 -20.26
C GLY A 150 7.68 -14.88 -20.75
N LYS A 151 7.92 -14.65 -22.06
CA LYS A 151 9.22 -14.86 -22.69
C LYS A 151 10.00 -13.56 -22.86
N GLU A 152 11.31 -13.64 -22.67
CA GLU A 152 12.26 -12.58 -22.98
C GLU A 152 12.52 -12.44 -24.50
N PRO A 153 12.95 -11.25 -24.99
CA PRO A 153 13.19 -10.02 -24.23
C PRO A 153 11.88 -9.29 -23.90
N TYR A 154 11.85 -8.64 -22.74
CA TYR A 154 10.69 -7.89 -22.29
C TYR A 154 10.58 -6.52 -22.99
N PRO A 155 9.37 -6.09 -23.41
CA PRO A 155 9.19 -4.76 -23.96
C PRO A 155 9.55 -3.66 -22.96
N ALA A 156 10.42 -2.74 -23.38
CA ALA A 156 10.81 -1.61 -22.55
C ALA A 156 9.61 -0.73 -22.22
N GLN A 157 9.48 -0.36 -20.95
CA GLN A 157 8.47 0.60 -20.49
C GLN A 157 9.00 2.03 -20.58
N LYS A 158 8.09 3.00 -20.68
CA LYS A 158 8.44 4.43 -20.67
C LYS A 158 9.13 4.78 -19.35
N LYS A 159 10.05 5.75 -19.34
CA LYS A 159 10.62 6.26 -18.08
C LYS A 159 9.51 6.83 -17.19
N GLY A 160 9.55 6.49 -15.90
CA GLY A 160 8.52 6.83 -14.92
C GLY A 160 8.32 8.33 -14.79
N ILE A 161 9.42 9.10 -14.74
CA ILE A 161 9.39 10.56 -14.71
C ILE A 161 8.65 11.18 -15.91
N ASP A 162 8.80 10.59 -17.10
CA ASP A 162 8.16 11.09 -18.31
C ASP A 162 6.68 10.70 -18.37
N LEU A 163 6.31 9.58 -17.74
CA LEU A 163 4.92 9.19 -17.53
C LEU A 163 4.25 10.14 -16.51
N LEU A 164 4.87 10.40 -15.36
CA LEU A 164 4.35 11.34 -14.35
C LEU A 164 4.06 12.74 -14.94
N ARG A 165 4.98 13.26 -15.78
CA ARG A 165 4.75 14.53 -16.51
C ARG A 165 3.54 14.48 -17.42
N GLN A 166 3.35 13.37 -18.13
CA GLN A 166 2.19 13.17 -19.00
C GLN A 166 0.89 13.10 -18.20
N LEU A 167 0.86 12.35 -17.10
CA LEU A 167 -0.32 12.25 -16.24
C LEU A 167 -0.71 13.59 -15.64
N VAL A 168 0.27 14.37 -15.16
CA VAL A 168 0.03 15.72 -14.65
C VAL A 168 -0.49 16.68 -15.74
N LYS A 169 0.02 16.58 -16.97
CA LYS A 169 -0.50 17.36 -18.10
C LYS A 169 -1.97 16.99 -18.39
N ASN A 170 -2.31 15.71 -18.31
CA ASN A 170 -3.68 15.22 -18.51
C ASN A 170 -4.62 15.69 -17.40
N ALA A 171 -4.19 15.60 -16.14
CA ALA A 171 -4.92 16.07 -14.96
C ALA A 171 -5.26 17.55 -15.08
N LYS A 172 -4.26 18.39 -15.39
CA LYS A 172 -4.47 19.82 -15.66
C LYS A 172 -5.45 20.09 -16.78
N LYS A 173 -5.25 19.44 -17.94
CA LYS A 173 -6.09 19.65 -19.12
C LYS A 173 -7.56 19.32 -18.81
N SER A 174 -7.79 18.36 -17.93
CA SER A 174 -9.11 17.84 -17.61
C SER A 174 -9.71 18.42 -16.32
N GLY A 175 -8.94 19.22 -15.56
CA GLY A 175 -9.39 19.89 -14.35
C GLY A 175 -9.56 19.01 -13.13
N TYR A 176 -8.81 17.90 -13.00
CA TYR A 176 -8.80 17.05 -11.80
C TYR A 176 -7.43 17.06 -11.11
N LYS A 177 -7.40 16.68 -9.84
CA LYS A 177 -6.16 16.46 -9.07
C LYS A 177 -5.82 14.98 -8.94
N LEU A 178 -4.54 14.68 -8.74
CA LEU A 178 -4.02 13.33 -8.58
C LEU A 178 -3.90 12.95 -7.10
N THR A 179 -4.35 11.74 -6.77
CA THR A 179 -4.03 11.04 -5.53
C THR A 179 -2.80 10.17 -5.77
N PHE A 180 -1.74 10.36 -4.99
CA PHE A 180 -0.56 9.50 -5.09
C PHE A 180 -0.62 8.39 -4.06
N LEU A 181 -0.59 7.13 -4.51
CA LEU A 181 -0.43 5.95 -3.67
C LEU A 181 1.03 5.49 -3.74
N LEU A 182 1.72 5.52 -2.59
CA LEU A 182 3.15 5.28 -2.47
C LEU A 182 3.38 4.00 -1.66
N LEU A 183 3.67 2.90 -2.35
CA LEU A 183 3.82 1.56 -1.79
C LEU A 183 5.29 1.13 -1.68
N SER A 184 6.21 1.99 -2.11
CA SER A 184 7.64 1.68 -2.26
C SER A 184 8.50 2.89 -1.93
N SER A 185 9.79 2.83 -2.27
CA SER A 185 10.75 3.93 -2.12
C SER A 185 10.19 5.27 -2.62
N LEU A 186 10.42 6.33 -1.83
CA LEU A 186 9.94 7.69 -2.13
C LEU A 186 10.84 8.44 -3.13
N GLN A 187 11.81 7.77 -3.74
CA GLN A 187 12.76 8.37 -4.68
C GLN A 187 12.05 8.98 -5.90
N ASP A 188 11.21 8.22 -6.61
CA ASP A 188 10.56 8.69 -7.85
C ASP A 188 9.68 9.93 -7.63
N ILE A 189 8.89 9.97 -6.56
CA ILE A 189 8.03 11.13 -6.27
C ILE A 189 8.85 12.36 -5.86
N THR A 190 9.96 12.15 -5.15
CA THR A 190 10.88 13.22 -4.75
C THR A 190 11.63 13.77 -5.94
N GLU A 191 12.15 12.91 -6.81
CA GLU A 191 12.77 13.31 -8.08
C GLU A 191 11.76 14.03 -8.98
N PHE A 192 10.51 13.57 -9.03
CA PHE A 192 9.46 14.25 -9.77
C PHE A 192 9.22 15.66 -9.26
N LYS A 193 9.06 15.82 -7.94
CA LYS A 193 8.95 17.12 -7.27
C LYS A 193 10.11 18.06 -7.65
N ARG A 194 11.36 17.59 -7.50
CA ARG A 194 12.57 18.35 -7.87
C ARG A 194 12.56 18.72 -9.35
N SER A 195 12.08 17.82 -10.22
CA SER A 195 12.01 18.06 -11.65
C SER A 195 11.01 19.17 -12.01
N LEU A 196 9.88 19.28 -11.32
CA LEU A 196 8.89 20.33 -11.55
C LEU A 196 9.44 21.73 -11.18
N GLN A 197 10.31 21.80 -10.18
CA GLN A 197 10.95 23.05 -9.73
C GLN A 197 12.03 23.58 -10.68
N ARG A 198 12.66 22.73 -11.51
CA ARG A 198 13.76 23.16 -12.40
C ARG A 198 13.29 23.88 -13.66
N TYR A 199 12.02 23.72 -14.05
CA TYR A 199 11.48 24.30 -15.30
C TYR A 199 10.85 25.69 -15.12
N SER A 200 10.98 26.31 -13.95
CA SER A 200 10.23 27.52 -13.58
C SER A 200 10.99 28.83 -13.78
N ASN A 201 10.82 29.44 -14.95
CA ASN A 201 11.05 30.88 -15.15
C ASN A 201 9.76 31.69 -15.42
N SER A 202 8.57 31.07 -15.51
CA SER A 202 7.36 31.84 -15.91
C SER A 202 6.00 31.39 -15.36
N GLN A 203 5.83 30.17 -14.84
CA GLN A 203 4.62 29.69 -14.14
C GLN A 203 4.96 28.31 -13.58
N SER A 204 5.54 28.25 -12.39
CA SER A 204 5.95 26.98 -11.77
C SER A 204 4.71 26.14 -11.51
N LEU A 205 4.62 24.97 -12.14
CA LEU A 205 3.73 23.97 -11.61
C LEU A 205 4.34 23.41 -10.34
N LEU A 206 3.63 23.58 -9.25
CA LEU A 206 4.04 23.02 -7.99
C LEU A 206 3.27 21.72 -7.74
N LEU A 207 3.94 20.72 -7.16
CA LEU A 207 3.36 19.39 -6.96
C LEU A 207 2.08 19.46 -6.11
N GLU A 208 1.98 20.39 -5.14
CA GLU A 208 0.79 20.57 -4.31
C GLU A 208 -0.43 21.07 -5.08
N GLN A 209 -0.22 21.81 -6.18
CA GLN A 209 -1.33 22.30 -7.00
C GLN A 209 -2.04 21.18 -7.76
N ILE A 210 -1.33 20.08 -8.06
CA ILE A 210 -1.87 18.93 -8.79
C ILE A 210 -2.16 17.73 -7.90
N THR A 211 -1.80 17.80 -6.61
CA THR A 211 -2.01 16.71 -5.67
C THR A 211 -3.27 16.96 -4.86
N SER A 212 -4.18 15.98 -4.80
CA SER A 212 -5.35 16.00 -3.91
C SER A 212 -4.98 15.45 -2.53
N LYS A 213 -4.35 14.27 -2.50
CA LYS A 213 -4.01 13.51 -1.29
C LYS A 213 -2.83 12.58 -1.59
N VAL A 214 -2.05 12.27 -0.57
CA VAL A 214 -0.99 11.25 -0.62
C VAL A 214 -1.31 10.12 0.35
N ILE A 215 -1.28 8.89 -0.12
CA ILE A 215 -1.51 7.70 0.69
C ILE A 215 -0.26 6.85 0.62
N LEU A 216 0.24 6.38 1.77
CA LEU A 216 1.53 5.70 1.85
C LEU A 216 1.40 4.40 2.62
N GLN A 217 2.07 3.34 2.14
CA GLN A 217 2.57 2.30 3.04
C GLN A 217 3.93 2.77 3.56
N GLY A 218 4.02 2.98 4.88
CA GLY A 218 5.21 3.57 5.49
C GLY A 218 4.96 3.99 6.93
N ALA A 219 5.71 4.98 7.41
CA ALA A 219 5.49 5.57 8.72
C ALA A 219 6.09 6.97 8.83
N TYR A 220 5.40 7.83 9.56
CA TYR A 220 5.91 9.12 10.01
C TYR A 220 5.26 9.50 11.34
N HIS A 221 5.91 10.41 12.06
CA HIS A 221 5.32 11.06 13.23
C HIS A 221 5.42 12.59 13.13
N LEU A 222 4.55 13.27 13.88
CA LEU A 222 4.60 14.71 14.07
C LEU A 222 5.56 15.04 15.21
N LYS A 223 6.56 15.87 14.93
CA LYS A 223 7.53 16.34 15.93
C LYS A 223 7.42 17.84 16.13
N THR A 224 7.18 18.27 17.37
CA THR A 224 7.20 19.69 17.74
C THR A 224 8.64 20.17 17.86
N LYS A 225 9.01 21.16 17.05
CA LYS A 225 10.30 21.85 17.10
C LYS A 225 10.15 23.25 17.71
N TYR A 226 11.23 23.71 18.33
CA TYR A 226 11.34 25.05 18.92
C TYR A 226 12.32 25.86 18.10
N HIS A 227 11.87 26.97 17.53
CA HIS A 227 12.79 27.91 16.91
C HIS A 227 13.44 28.77 17.99
N LEU A 228 14.62 28.36 18.45
CA LEU A 228 15.50 29.24 19.23
C LEU A 228 16.00 30.31 18.25
N LYS A 229 15.39 31.50 18.27
CA LYS A 229 15.96 32.67 17.59
C LYS A 229 17.37 32.85 18.16
N THR A 230 18.39 32.44 17.41
CA THR A 230 19.79 32.64 17.80
C THR A 230 19.96 34.12 18.05
N LYS A 231 20.24 34.50 19.31
CA LYS A 231 20.37 35.88 19.75
C LYS A 231 21.34 36.63 18.83
N ARG A 232 20.84 37.44 17.91
CA ARG A 232 21.62 38.60 17.43
C ARG A 232 21.84 39.47 18.67
N ARG A 233 23.12 39.74 18.96
CA ARG A 233 23.72 40.08 20.26
C ARG A 233 23.15 41.28 21.07
N TYR A 234 22.09 41.97 20.67
CA TYR A 234 21.77 43.29 21.26
C TYR A 234 20.27 43.60 21.44
N SER A 235 19.44 42.63 21.82
CA SER A 235 18.05 42.94 22.20
C SER A 235 17.61 42.09 23.39
N LEU A 236 17.36 42.75 24.52
CA LEU A 236 16.96 42.19 25.81
C LEU A 236 15.47 41.77 25.86
N TYR A 237 14.77 41.71 24.74
CA TYR A 237 13.37 41.28 24.72
C TYR A 237 13.28 39.74 24.70
N THR A 238 12.65 39.19 25.74
CA THR A 238 12.30 37.78 25.92
C THR A 238 11.30 37.34 24.84
N ALA A 239 11.78 36.98 23.66
CA ALA A 239 10.94 36.35 22.64
C ALA A 239 10.62 34.91 23.08
N SER A 240 9.35 34.63 23.37
CA SER A 240 8.87 33.25 23.57
C SER A 240 9.23 32.41 22.34
N PRO A 241 9.82 31.21 22.50
CA PRO A 241 10.19 30.36 21.39
C PRO A 241 8.96 30.01 20.56
N GLN A 242 9.02 30.28 19.25
CA GLN A 242 7.95 29.92 18.34
C GLN A 242 7.97 28.41 18.16
N ARG A 243 6.86 27.76 18.53
CA ARG A 243 6.63 26.33 18.32
C ARG A 243 6.15 26.11 16.89
N TYR A 244 6.72 25.11 16.22
CA TYR A 244 6.21 24.63 14.94
C TYR A 244 6.33 23.12 14.89
N THR A 245 5.38 22.45 14.24
CA THR A 245 5.41 20.99 14.06
C THR A 245 6.12 20.67 12.75
N VAL A 246 6.66 19.46 12.60
CA VAL A 246 7.12 18.93 11.31
C VAL A 246 6.74 17.46 11.19
N LEU A 247 6.57 16.97 9.97
CA LEU A 247 6.55 15.54 9.70
C LEU A 247 7.97 14.99 9.69
N VAL A 248 8.19 13.89 10.40
CA VAL A 248 9.46 13.17 10.45
C VAL A 248 9.22 11.75 9.98
N ALA A 249 9.93 11.34 8.92
CA ALA A 249 9.89 9.98 8.42
C ALA A 249 10.42 9.00 9.48
N ASP A 250 9.71 7.90 9.73
CA ASP A 250 10.19 6.84 10.63
C ASP A 250 11.10 5.86 9.90
N SER A 251 11.87 5.06 10.65
CA SER A 251 12.71 4.01 10.10
C SER A 251 11.85 2.79 9.75
N VAL A 252 11.47 2.69 8.48
CA VAL A 252 10.69 1.61 7.89
C VAL A 252 11.19 1.36 6.46
N ALA A 253 10.95 0.15 5.93
CA ALA A 253 11.52 -0.32 4.67
C ALA A 253 11.44 0.72 3.52
N ASN A 254 10.24 1.25 3.25
CA ASN A 254 10.03 2.21 2.15
C ASN A 254 10.71 3.57 2.36
N ASN A 255 10.81 4.03 3.60
CA ASN A 255 11.53 5.26 3.92
C ASN A 255 13.05 5.03 3.86
N ASP A 256 13.52 3.92 4.40
CA ASP A 256 14.94 3.63 4.58
C ASP A 256 15.61 3.24 3.26
N ALA A 257 14.83 2.75 2.28
CA ALA A 257 15.31 2.48 0.92
C ALA A 257 16.04 3.70 0.32
N MET A 258 15.49 4.90 0.49
CA MET A 258 16.14 6.18 0.13
C MET A 258 15.83 7.25 1.19
N ARG A 259 16.47 7.11 2.35
CA ARG A 259 16.19 7.93 3.54
C ARG A 259 16.14 9.44 3.30
N SER A 260 17.10 9.98 2.56
CA SER A 260 17.16 11.42 2.27
C SER A 260 15.98 11.90 1.44
N ASP A 261 15.51 11.09 0.49
CA ASP A 261 14.35 11.42 -0.34
C ASP A 261 13.07 11.32 0.46
N ALA A 262 12.95 10.30 1.32
CA ALA A 262 11.83 10.18 2.24
C ALA A 262 11.73 11.40 3.18
N GLU A 263 12.82 11.80 3.83
CA GLU A 263 12.85 12.98 4.71
C GLU A 263 12.49 14.28 3.95
N GLU A 264 13.02 14.46 2.74
CA GLU A 264 12.70 15.60 1.90
C GLU A 264 11.21 15.62 1.51
N PHE A 265 10.63 14.47 1.16
CA PHE A 265 9.24 14.37 0.72
C PHE A 265 8.26 14.59 1.88
N HIS A 266 8.49 13.99 3.04
CA HIS A 266 7.66 14.22 4.22
C HIS A 266 7.67 15.68 4.65
N ASN A 267 8.85 16.32 4.62
CA ASN A 267 8.95 17.75 4.88
C ASN A 267 8.17 18.59 3.85
N PHE A 268 8.19 18.20 2.56
CA PHE A 268 7.36 18.82 1.53
C PHE A 268 5.85 18.71 1.84
N LEU A 269 5.36 17.53 2.21
CA LEU A 269 3.93 17.32 2.52
C LEU A 269 3.45 18.30 3.60
N TYR A 270 4.23 18.42 4.67
CA TYR A 270 3.93 19.34 5.77
C TYR A 270 3.99 20.80 5.32
N GLN A 271 5.09 21.21 4.66
CA GLN A 271 5.31 22.61 4.28
C GLN A 271 4.29 23.13 3.27
N GLN A 272 3.81 22.26 2.37
CA GLN A 272 2.87 22.64 1.32
C GLN A 272 1.41 22.34 1.68
N GLY A 273 1.14 21.85 2.88
CA GLY A 273 -0.23 21.55 3.31
C GLY A 273 -0.90 20.46 2.47
N VAL A 274 -0.14 19.47 1.98
CA VAL A 274 -0.67 18.36 1.18
C VAL A 274 -1.25 17.29 2.13
N PRO A 275 -2.55 16.96 2.03
CA PRO A 275 -3.16 15.93 2.88
C PRO A 275 -2.48 14.58 2.70
N SER A 276 -2.24 13.87 3.80
CA SER A 276 -1.67 12.53 3.75
C SER A 276 -2.26 11.52 4.72
N VAL A 277 -2.25 10.25 4.33
CA VAL A 277 -2.60 9.12 5.19
C VAL A 277 -1.50 8.07 5.07
N VAL A 278 -0.88 7.73 6.17
CA VAL A 278 0.11 6.64 6.21
C VAL A 278 -0.49 5.41 6.87
N TYR A 279 -0.30 4.25 6.27
CA TYR A 279 -0.63 2.94 6.82
C TYR A 279 0.66 2.29 7.28
N THR A 280 0.80 2.07 8.58
CA THR A 280 2.00 1.48 9.16
C THR A 280 1.95 -0.05 9.12
N ARG A 281 3.10 -0.67 9.45
CA ARG A 281 3.16 -2.12 9.65
C ARG A 281 2.19 -2.64 10.71
N ASN A 282 1.88 -1.84 11.74
CA ASN A 282 1.05 -2.29 12.86
C ASN A 282 -0.40 -2.45 12.42
N ALA A 283 -0.91 -1.58 11.53
CA ALA A 283 -2.24 -1.73 10.95
C ALA A 283 -2.41 -3.08 10.23
N ALA A 284 -1.36 -3.52 9.50
CA ALA A 284 -1.39 -4.80 8.80
C ALA A 284 -1.24 -6.00 9.75
N PHE A 285 -0.44 -5.87 10.81
CA PHE A 285 -0.34 -6.91 11.84
C PHE A 285 -1.63 -7.13 12.62
N GLU A 286 -2.41 -6.08 12.84
CA GLU A 286 -3.75 -6.18 13.42
C GLU A 286 -4.75 -6.80 12.45
N THR A 287 -4.48 -6.73 11.14
CA THR A 287 -5.38 -7.15 10.06
C THR A 287 -4.80 -8.30 9.22
N PRO A 288 -4.43 -9.46 9.81
CA PRO A 288 -4.00 -10.58 9.01
C PRO A 288 -5.18 -11.11 8.20
N LEU A 289 -4.95 -11.40 6.92
CA LEU A 289 -5.92 -12.12 6.10
C LEU A 289 -6.00 -13.59 6.53
N THR A 290 -7.07 -14.25 6.13
CA THR A 290 -7.24 -15.70 6.28
C THR A 290 -6.09 -16.40 5.57
N TYR A 291 -5.44 -17.35 6.24
CA TYR A 291 -4.29 -18.07 5.71
C TYR A 291 -4.60 -18.82 4.40
N THR A 292 -5.88 -19.09 4.10
CA THR A 292 -6.31 -19.73 2.84
C THR A 292 -6.50 -18.75 1.70
N ILE A 293 -6.46 -17.44 1.92
CA ILE A 293 -6.91 -16.47 0.92
C ILE A 293 -6.23 -16.66 -0.44
N PHE A 294 -4.91 -16.84 -0.50
CA PHE A 294 -4.24 -17.02 -1.79
C PHE A 294 -4.51 -18.38 -2.43
N LYS A 295 -4.78 -19.43 -1.63
CA LYS A 295 -5.29 -20.70 -2.15
C LYS A 295 -6.68 -20.51 -2.77
N ASP A 296 -7.53 -19.70 -2.14
CA ASP A 296 -8.88 -19.39 -2.62
C ASP A 296 -8.81 -18.53 -3.90
N LEU A 297 -7.88 -17.57 -3.97
CA LEU A 297 -7.59 -16.82 -5.20
C LEU A 297 -7.09 -17.73 -6.32
N ALA A 298 -6.20 -18.67 -6.03
CA ALA A 298 -5.73 -19.67 -7.01
C ALA A 298 -6.87 -20.59 -7.49
N ALA A 299 -7.84 -20.92 -6.62
CA ALA A 299 -9.00 -21.73 -6.96
C ALA A 299 -9.92 -21.06 -7.99
N THR A 300 -9.87 -19.73 -8.13
CA THR A 300 -10.52 -19.01 -9.25
C THR A 300 -9.91 -19.36 -10.62
N LYS A 301 -8.76 -20.03 -10.65
CA LYS A 301 -7.96 -20.35 -11.85
C LYS A 301 -7.44 -19.12 -12.61
N HIS A 302 -7.56 -17.93 -12.02
CA HIS A 302 -6.96 -16.73 -12.59
C HIS A 302 -5.43 -16.80 -12.45
N PRO A 303 -4.63 -16.50 -13.49
CA PRO A 303 -3.17 -16.64 -13.44
C PRO A 303 -2.49 -15.88 -12.29
N LEU A 304 -3.00 -14.69 -11.96
CA LEU A 304 -2.49 -13.91 -10.83
C LEU A 304 -2.80 -14.52 -9.46
N GLY A 305 -3.94 -15.21 -9.31
CA GLY A 305 -4.27 -15.92 -8.08
C GLY A 305 -3.33 -17.12 -7.85
N VAL A 306 -3.04 -17.85 -8.93
CA VAL A 306 -2.05 -18.95 -8.90
C VAL A 306 -0.66 -18.43 -8.54
N ALA A 307 -0.24 -17.33 -9.16
CA ALA A 307 1.06 -16.73 -8.88
C ALA A 307 1.18 -16.22 -7.44
N LEU A 308 0.16 -15.56 -6.88
CA LEU A 308 0.16 -15.12 -5.49
C LEU A 308 0.34 -16.30 -4.52
N TYR A 309 -0.35 -17.40 -4.77
CA TYR A 309 -0.21 -18.62 -3.99
C TYR A 309 1.21 -19.20 -4.06
N ASP A 310 1.79 -19.25 -5.25
CA ASP A 310 3.15 -19.74 -5.45
C ASP A 310 4.21 -18.83 -4.79
N ILE A 311 4.03 -17.50 -4.86
CA ILE A 311 4.90 -16.52 -4.22
C ILE A 311 4.86 -16.68 -2.70
N GLU A 312 3.66 -16.66 -2.11
CA GLU A 312 3.47 -16.75 -0.66
C GLU A 312 4.04 -18.04 -0.11
N LYS A 313 3.75 -19.18 -0.75
CA LYS A 313 4.28 -20.49 -0.36
C LYS A 313 5.80 -20.48 -0.29
N ARG A 314 6.46 -20.03 -1.36
CA ARG A 314 7.94 -19.99 -1.43
C ARG A 314 8.52 -19.02 -0.41
N GLN A 315 7.88 -17.86 -0.23
CA GLN A 315 8.35 -16.84 0.69
C GLN A 315 8.23 -17.31 2.16
N ASN A 316 7.09 -17.86 2.55
CA ASN A 316 6.88 -18.34 3.92
C ASN A 316 7.79 -19.53 4.26
N LEU A 317 8.04 -20.44 3.32
CA LEU A 317 9.05 -21.49 3.50
C LEU A 317 10.45 -20.91 3.68
N ALA A 318 10.84 -19.92 2.85
CA ALA A 318 12.15 -19.28 2.98
C ALA A 318 12.31 -18.53 4.31
N TYR A 319 11.27 -17.86 4.80
CA TYR A 319 11.28 -17.16 6.09
C TYR A 319 11.34 -18.14 7.27
N TYR A 320 10.55 -19.21 7.23
CA TYR A 320 10.59 -20.24 8.27
C TYR A 320 11.96 -20.93 8.31
N ALA A 321 12.48 -21.32 7.14
CA ALA A 321 13.81 -21.89 7.01
C ALA A 321 14.89 -20.94 7.56
N GLY A 322 14.80 -19.66 7.24
CA GLY A 322 15.71 -18.63 7.75
C GLY A 322 15.65 -18.46 9.26
N ALA A 323 14.47 -18.63 9.86
CA ALA A 323 14.25 -18.56 11.31
C ALA A 323 14.73 -19.82 12.06
N CYS A 324 14.73 -20.98 11.39
CA CYS A 324 15.17 -22.26 11.95
C CYS A 324 16.65 -22.56 11.76
N ARG A 325 17.44 -21.65 11.17
CA ARG A 325 18.87 -21.88 10.94
C ARG A 325 19.61 -22.07 12.27
N VAL A 326 20.55 -23.01 12.25
CA VAL A 326 21.49 -23.28 13.35
C VAL A 326 22.93 -23.14 12.84
N ASP A 327 23.87 -22.85 13.73
CA ASP A 327 25.30 -22.87 13.44
C ASP A 327 25.87 -24.31 13.42
N GLY A 328 27.18 -24.43 13.22
CA GLY A 328 27.86 -25.73 13.18
C GLY A 328 27.86 -26.50 14.51
N GLU A 329 27.47 -25.85 15.61
CA GLU A 329 27.35 -26.43 16.95
C GLU A 329 25.89 -26.75 17.32
N GLY A 330 24.94 -26.41 16.43
CA GLY A 330 23.51 -26.61 16.66
C GLY A 330 22.83 -25.46 17.42
N ASN A 331 23.51 -24.35 17.69
CA ASN A 331 22.90 -23.19 18.33
C ASN A 331 22.03 -22.41 17.33
N PRO A 332 20.90 -21.81 17.74
CA PRO A 332 20.10 -20.97 16.87
C PRO A 332 20.92 -19.82 16.26
N ASN A 333 20.94 -19.74 14.93
CA ASN A 333 21.65 -18.72 14.16
C ASN A 333 20.76 -18.23 13.00
N PRO A 334 19.63 -17.55 13.30
CA PRO A 334 18.67 -17.13 12.29
C PRO A 334 19.30 -16.13 11.30
N VAL A 335 18.78 -16.08 10.07
CA VAL A 335 19.26 -15.14 9.02
C VAL A 335 19.17 -13.68 9.48
N VAL A 336 18.15 -13.38 10.29
CA VAL A 336 17.96 -12.07 10.89
C VAL A 336 18.03 -12.24 12.40
N GLU A 337 18.95 -11.52 13.04
CA GLU A 337 19.13 -11.55 14.48
C GLU A 337 17.80 -11.28 15.22
N GLY A 338 17.53 -12.07 16.25
CA GLY A 338 16.29 -12.01 17.03
C GLY A 338 15.05 -12.63 16.36
N ARG A 339 15.12 -13.05 15.08
CA ARG A 339 14.01 -13.69 14.35
C ARG A 339 14.17 -15.20 14.25
N ASN A 340 14.30 -15.86 15.39
CA ASN A 340 14.40 -17.32 15.49
C ASN A 340 13.04 -18.03 15.25
N GLN A 341 13.03 -19.37 15.30
CA GLN A 341 11.82 -20.17 15.10
C GLN A 341 10.66 -19.75 16.03
N LYS A 342 10.93 -19.56 17.32
CA LYS A 342 9.92 -19.11 18.29
C LYS A 342 9.30 -17.78 17.87
N TRP A 343 10.13 -16.80 17.50
CA TRP A 343 9.67 -15.51 16.99
C TRP A 343 8.78 -15.68 15.75
N PHE A 344 9.15 -16.54 14.81
CA PHE A 344 8.35 -16.80 13.62
C PHE A 344 6.97 -17.36 13.99
N LEU A 345 6.92 -18.35 14.88
CA LEU A 345 5.66 -18.98 15.28
C LEU A 345 4.73 -18.00 15.98
N GLU A 346 5.26 -17.12 16.84
CA GLU A 346 4.49 -16.08 17.53
C GLU A 346 3.98 -14.98 16.57
N ASN A 347 4.82 -14.50 15.66
CA ASN A 347 4.56 -13.26 14.92
C ASN A 347 4.07 -13.48 13.48
N ARG A 348 4.44 -14.60 12.85
CA ARG A 348 4.16 -14.91 11.45
C ARG A 348 3.24 -16.11 11.25
N SER A 349 2.80 -16.73 12.33
CA SER A 349 1.89 -17.87 12.26
C SER A 349 0.76 -17.81 13.30
N THR A 350 -0.23 -18.67 13.12
CA THR A 350 -1.30 -18.99 14.07
C THR A 350 -1.03 -20.30 14.81
N PHE A 351 0.22 -20.79 14.81
CA PHE A 351 0.59 -22.07 15.40
C PHE A 351 0.14 -22.19 16.86
N TYR A 352 0.37 -21.16 17.67
CA TYR A 352 -0.03 -21.15 19.09
C TYR A 352 -1.51 -20.82 19.33
N ASP A 353 -2.23 -20.38 18.29
CA ASP A 353 -3.66 -20.09 18.35
C ASP A 353 -4.49 -21.38 18.19
N ASN A 354 -3.89 -22.46 17.69
CA ASN A 354 -4.57 -23.74 17.52
C ASN A 354 -4.70 -24.48 18.86
N PRO A 355 -5.93 -24.69 19.38
CA PRO A 355 -6.15 -25.34 20.67
C PRO A 355 -5.86 -26.84 20.66
N LEU A 356 -5.71 -27.46 19.49
CA LEU A 356 -5.45 -28.88 19.32
C LEU A 356 -3.95 -29.22 19.31
N LEU A 357 -3.07 -28.22 19.26
CA LEU A 357 -1.63 -28.42 19.27
C LEU A 357 -1.08 -28.39 20.70
N ASP A 358 -0.18 -29.32 20.99
CA ASP A 358 0.65 -29.25 22.18
C ASP A 358 1.63 -28.09 22.02
N LYS A 359 1.44 -27.04 22.82
CA LYS A 359 2.21 -25.80 22.72
C LYS A 359 3.65 -25.94 23.24
N GLU A 360 3.95 -27.03 23.97
CA GLU A 360 5.30 -27.33 24.43
C GLU A 360 6.16 -27.98 23.34
N ILE A 361 5.52 -28.56 22.32
CA ILE A 361 6.21 -29.22 21.22
C ILE A 361 6.33 -28.26 20.04
N LEU A 362 7.53 -27.71 19.84
CA LEU A 362 7.82 -26.94 18.64
C LEU A 362 7.66 -27.82 17.39
N PRO A 363 7.13 -27.27 16.29
CA PRO A 363 7.13 -27.99 15.03
C PRO A 363 8.58 -28.32 14.66
N ASP A 364 8.75 -29.40 13.93
CA ASP A 364 10.06 -29.82 13.44
C ASP A 364 10.76 -28.60 12.78
N PRO A 365 11.98 -28.24 13.23
CA PRO A 365 12.74 -27.13 12.68
C PRO A 365 13.22 -27.39 11.24
N SER A 366 12.95 -28.58 10.68
CA SER A 366 13.26 -28.92 9.31
C SER A 366 12.67 -27.88 8.33
N PRO A 367 13.53 -27.15 7.60
CA PRO A 367 13.16 -26.00 6.77
C PRO A 367 12.31 -26.35 5.54
N GLU A 368 12.16 -27.63 5.22
CA GLU A 368 11.52 -28.10 3.98
C GLU A 368 10.06 -28.55 4.16
N LYS A 369 9.53 -28.49 5.38
CA LYS A 369 8.19 -29.03 5.64
C LYS A 369 7.10 -28.00 5.32
N GLU A 370 6.37 -28.26 4.24
CA GLU A 370 5.11 -27.59 3.88
C GLU A 370 4.06 -27.62 5.00
N ALA A 371 4.26 -28.43 6.04
CA ALA A 371 3.42 -28.51 7.23
C ALA A 371 3.26 -27.18 7.98
N ILE A 372 4.18 -26.21 7.83
CA ILE A 372 4.03 -24.88 8.46
C ILE A 372 3.04 -23.97 7.73
N LEU A 373 2.84 -24.18 6.42
CA LEU A 373 2.06 -23.29 5.56
C LEU A 373 0.61 -23.07 6.03
N PRO A 374 -0.14 -24.09 6.50
CA PRO A 374 -1.49 -23.88 7.02
C PRO A 374 -1.59 -22.97 8.24
N PHE A 375 -0.45 -22.67 8.89
CA PHE A 375 -0.39 -21.77 10.04
C PHE A 375 0.10 -20.38 9.67
N CYS A 376 0.68 -20.18 8.49
CA CYS A 376 1.28 -18.90 8.13
C CYS A 376 0.21 -17.81 7.99
N LYS A 377 0.45 -16.67 8.64
CA LYS A 377 -0.40 -15.48 8.51
C LYS A 377 -0.12 -14.81 7.16
N VAL A 378 -1.16 -14.40 6.45
CA VAL A 378 -1.05 -13.57 5.26
C VAL A 378 -1.21 -12.11 5.68
N ILE A 379 -0.10 -11.38 5.71
CA ILE A 379 -0.04 -9.97 6.09
C ILE A 379 0.25 -9.17 4.83
N VAL A 380 -0.67 -8.27 4.44
CA VAL A 380 -0.59 -7.49 3.19
C VAL A 380 -0.55 -5.99 3.48
N TYR A 381 0.64 -5.40 3.59
CA TYR A 381 0.74 -3.99 3.99
C TYR A 381 0.12 -3.04 2.96
N ASP A 382 0.44 -3.29 1.69
CA ASP A 382 0.06 -2.39 0.60
C ASP A 382 -1.43 -2.42 0.27
N ALA A 383 -2.10 -3.56 0.52
CA ALA A 383 -3.53 -3.69 0.27
C ALA A 383 -4.36 -2.77 1.19
N LEU A 384 -3.91 -2.53 2.42
CA LEU A 384 -4.55 -1.56 3.33
C LEU A 384 -4.41 -0.13 2.79
N ALA A 385 -3.21 0.26 2.36
CA ALA A 385 -2.97 1.57 1.76
C ALA A 385 -3.76 1.75 0.45
N ALA A 386 -3.83 0.71 -0.37
CA ALA A 386 -4.63 0.67 -1.59
C ALA A 386 -6.13 0.85 -1.30
N LEU A 387 -6.67 0.17 -0.29
CA LEU A 387 -8.07 0.38 0.12
C LEU A 387 -8.28 1.83 0.57
N GLY A 388 -7.31 2.42 1.27
CA GLY A 388 -7.33 3.84 1.67
C GLY A 388 -7.54 4.84 0.53
N THR A 389 -7.35 4.43 -0.73
CA THR A 389 -7.59 5.28 -1.90
C THR A 389 -9.06 5.43 -2.28
N SER A 390 -9.97 4.62 -1.74
CA SER A 390 -11.39 4.58 -2.13
C SER A 390 -12.18 5.86 -1.82
N GLY A 391 -11.63 6.72 -0.96
CA GLY A 391 -12.31 7.90 -0.41
C GLY A 391 -12.87 7.61 0.98
N ASP A 392 -12.92 8.66 1.82
CA ASP A 392 -13.32 8.54 3.22
C ASP A 392 -14.80 8.09 3.33
N ASP A 393 -15.66 8.49 2.39
CA ASP A 393 -17.07 8.05 2.32
C ASP A 393 -17.25 6.53 2.20
N ILE A 394 -16.36 5.86 1.47
CA ILE A 394 -16.38 4.39 1.34
C ILE A 394 -15.77 3.75 2.58
N LEU A 395 -14.67 4.28 3.11
CA LEU A 395 -14.01 3.73 4.29
C LEU A 395 -14.92 3.80 5.52
N ASP A 396 -15.65 4.90 5.70
CA ASP A 396 -16.59 5.11 6.79
C ASP A 396 -17.81 4.19 6.63
N ALA A 397 -18.36 4.07 5.42
CA ALA A 397 -19.51 3.20 5.16
C ALA A 397 -19.22 1.71 5.37
N LEU A 398 -17.97 1.30 5.14
CA LEU A 398 -17.51 -0.07 5.37
C LEU A 398 -17.03 -0.29 6.82
N ASP A 399 -16.99 0.76 7.63
CA ASP A 399 -16.53 0.72 9.03
C ASP A 399 -15.15 0.04 9.16
N VAL A 400 -14.22 0.36 8.24
CA VAL A 400 -12.88 -0.28 8.24
C VAL A 400 -11.83 0.52 9.02
N LEU A 401 -12.10 1.80 9.28
CA LEU A 401 -11.23 2.66 10.08
C LEU A 401 -12.04 3.28 11.22
N ARG A 402 -11.40 3.44 12.37
CA ARG A 402 -11.97 4.19 13.49
C ARG A 402 -11.62 5.67 13.36
N ASP A 403 -12.52 6.51 13.85
CA ASP A 403 -12.31 7.95 13.88
C ASP A 403 -11.04 8.29 14.69
N PRO A 404 -10.14 9.12 14.14
CA PRO A 404 -8.99 9.58 14.88
C PRO A 404 -9.41 10.62 15.92
N ASP A 405 -8.85 10.50 17.12
CA ASP A 405 -8.98 11.52 18.16
C ASP A 405 -8.01 12.67 17.87
N TYR A 406 -8.43 13.61 17.01
CA TYR A 406 -7.59 14.75 16.62
C TYR A 406 -7.24 15.69 17.77
N ASP A 407 -8.03 15.70 18.84
CA ASP A 407 -7.84 16.62 19.95
C ASP A 407 -6.82 16.09 20.97
N ASN A 408 -6.75 14.76 21.14
CA ASN A 408 -5.85 14.14 22.13
C ASN A 408 -4.70 13.31 21.52
N ALA A 409 -4.77 12.90 20.25
CA ALA A 409 -3.73 12.09 19.62
C ALA A 409 -2.68 12.95 18.90
N ILE A 410 -1.50 13.06 19.51
CA ILE A 410 -0.35 13.83 19.01
C ILE A 410 0.15 13.34 17.64
N VAL A 411 -0.16 12.09 17.28
CA VAL A 411 0.33 11.43 16.05
C VAL A 411 -0.47 11.79 14.80
N HIS A 412 -1.59 12.53 14.94
CA HIS A 412 -2.41 12.98 13.82
C HIS A 412 -2.56 14.49 13.76
N SER A 413 -2.90 14.98 12.58
CA SER A 413 -3.52 16.28 12.40
C SER A 413 -4.70 16.15 11.45
N LYS A 414 -5.55 17.18 11.34
CA LYS A 414 -6.62 17.22 10.33
C LYS A 414 -6.10 17.03 8.90
N LEU A 415 -4.80 17.25 8.68
CA LEU A 415 -4.15 17.09 7.39
C LEU A 415 -3.44 15.74 7.23
N HIS A 416 -2.94 15.15 8.33
CA HIS A 416 -2.08 13.98 8.31
C HIS A 416 -2.60 12.88 9.24
N ARG A 417 -3.05 11.76 8.67
CA ARG A 417 -3.54 10.58 9.41
C ARG A 417 -2.48 9.46 9.42
N VAL A 418 -2.44 8.67 10.49
CA VAL A 418 -1.48 7.57 10.76
C VAL A 418 -2.23 6.31 11.20
N VAL A 419 -2.57 5.43 10.27
CA VAL A 419 -3.31 4.21 10.56
C VAL A 419 -2.36 3.15 11.14
N GLY A 420 -2.67 2.64 12.34
CA GLY A 420 -1.83 1.68 13.07
C GLY A 420 -0.73 2.36 13.88
N ILE A 421 -1.08 3.11 14.92
CA ILE A 421 -0.10 3.84 15.73
C ILE A 421 0.77 2.85 16.53
N ASP A 422 2.10 3.02 16.48
CA ASP A 422 3.00 2.26 17.35
C ASP A 422 2.80 2.66 18.83
N PRO A 423 2.54 1.71 19.74
CA PRO A 423 2.39 2.00 21.17
C PRO A 423 3.59 2.74 21.76
N GLU A 424 4.82 2.46 21.30
CA GLU A 424 6.03 3.12 21.79
C GLU A 424 6.14 4.56 21.26
N ILE A 425 5.78 4.81 20.00
CA ILE A 425 5.69 6.18 19.47
C ILE A 425 4.67 6.98 20.27
N ARG A 426 3.54 6.36 20.63
CA ARG A 426 2.52 7.00 21.48
C ARG A 426 3.06 7.35 22.87
N LYS A 427 3.75 6.41 23.53
CA LYS A 427 4.39 6.64 24.83
C LYS A 427 5.38 7.80 24.75
N GLN A 428 6.26 7.77 23.74
CA GLN A 428 7.25 8.83 23.53
C GLN A 428 6.60 10.19 23.27
N ALA A 429 5.57 10.25 22.43
CA ALA A 429 4.86 11.49 22.13
C ALA A 429 4.18 12.07 23.38
N ALA A 430 3.54 11.23 24.20
CA ALA A 430 2.92 11.64 25.46
C ALA A 430 3.95 12.23 26.44
N ILE A 431 5.11 11.58 26.57
CA ILE A 431 6.24 12.06 27.38
C ILE A 431 6.73 13.42 26.87
N GLU A 432 6.98 13.56 25.57
CA GLU A 432 7.50 14.80 24.97
C GLU A 432 6.55 15.99 25.11
N ASN A 433 5.23 15.74 25.05
CA ASN A 433 4.22 16.79 25.12
C ASN A 433 3.64 16.98 26.54
N ARG A 434 4.17 16.26 27.54
CA ARG A 434 3.71 16.31 28.94
C ARG A 434 2.21 16.03 29.07
N ILE A 435 1.68 15.13 28.25
CA ILE A 435 0.29 14.67 28.35
C ILE A 435 0.26 13.51 29.36
N PRO A 436 -0.61 13.54 30.40
CA PRO A 436 -0.77 12.41 31.30
C PRO A 436 -1.10 11.15 30.50
N LEU A 437 -0.32 10.08 30.70
CA LEU A 437 -0.69 8.76 30.20
C LEU A 437 -1.93 8.33 31.00
N ALA A 438 -3.11 8.40 30.38
CA ALA A 438 -4.31 7.79 30.96
C ALA A 438 -4.05 6.31 31.23
N ASP A 439 -4.65 5.76 32.31
CA ASP A 439 -4.43 4.39 32.77
C ASP A 439 -4.33 3.38 31.62
N GLU A 440 -3.36 2.46 31.70
CA GLU A 440 -3.05 1.42 30.70
C GLU A 440 -4.27 0.57 30.29
N GLN A 441 -5.35 0.62 31.07
CA GLN A 441 -6.62 -0.08 30.79
C GLN A 441 -7.53 0.60 29.75
N ALA A 442 -7.27 1.85 29.33
CA ALA A 442 -7.97 2.47 28.21
C ALA A 442 -7.42 1.99 26.85
N SER A 443 -7.31 0.66 26.68
CA SER A 443 -6.85 -0.05 25.47
C SER A 443 -7.87 -0.04 24.33
N ALA A 444 -9.01 0.63 24.50
CA ALA A 444 -10.00 0.83 23.44
C ALA A 444 -9.39 1.69 22.33
N SER A 445 -9.19 1.06 21.17
CA SER A 445 -8.22 1.48 20.17
C SER A 445 -8.37 2.92 19.67
N LEU A 446 -7.25 3.62 19.64
CA LEU A 446 -7.10 4.96 19.07
C LEU A 446 -6.74 4.84 17.59
N ALA A 447 -7.47 5.54 16.73
CA ALA A 447 -7.23 5.61 15.27
C ALA A 447 -6.76 4.28 14.65
N GLY A 448 -7.43 3.21 15.05
CA GLY A 448 -7.13 1.85 14.63
C GLY A 448 -7.92 1.49 13.38
N THR A 449 -7.49 0.42 12.73
CA THR A 449 -8.38 -0.31 11.83
C THR A 449 -9.52 -0.94 12.65
N ASN A 450 -10.68 -1.18 12.03
CA ASN A 450 -11.56 -2.25 12.47
C ASN A 450 -11.04 -3.52 11.78
N PRO A 451 -10.22 -4.36 12.45
CA PRO A 451 -9.39 -5.29 11.71
C PRO A 451 -10.20 -6.40 11.05
N GLU A 452 -11.27 -6.88 11.68
CA GLU A 452 -12.16 -7.88 11.09
C GLU A 452 -12.87 -7.31 9.84
N ARG A 453 -13.41 -6.08 9.92
CA ARG A 453 -14.02 -5.42 8.76
C ARG A 453 -13.03 -5.17 7.64
N MET A 454 -11.87 -4.61 7.96
CA MET A 454 -10.79 -4.34 7.00
C MET A 454 -10.37 -5.62 6.28
N LYS A 455 -10.15 -6.71 7.03
CA LYS A 455 -9.85 -8.04 6.49
C LYS A 455 -10.94 -8.49 5.51
N ASN A 456 -12.21 -8.52 5.95
CA ASN A 456 -13.30 -9.06 5.15
C ASN A 456 -13.52 -8.25 3.86
N VAL A 457 -13.34 -6.92 3.93
CA VAL A 457 -13.37 -6.03 2.75
C VAL A 457 -12.24 -6.35 1.77
N ILE A 458 -11.00 -6.46 2.26
CA ILE A 458 -9.85 -6.78 1.40
C ILE A 458 -10.09 -8.14 0.71
N GLU A 459 -10.45 -9.19 1.46
CA GLU A 459 -10.70 -10.52 0.90
C GLU A 459 -11.83 -10.52 -0.14
N ALA A 460 -12.94 -9.84 0.14
CA ALA A 460 -14.07 -9.70 -0.78
C ALA A 460 -13.64 -9.05 -2.11
N LEU A 461 -12.86 -7.96 -2.03
CA LEU A 461 -12.38 -7.25 -3.20
C LEU A 461 -11.37 -8.07 -4.00
N LEU A 462 -10.47 -8.79 -3.34
CA LEU A 462 -9.50 -9.66 -4.02
C LEU A 462 -10.18 -10.79 -4.78
N ILE A 463 -11.08 -11.53 -4.12
CA ILE A 463 -11.79 -12.67 -4.72
C ILE A 463 -12.67 -12.18 -5.88
N GLY A 464 -13.49 -11.15 -5.64
CA GLY A 464 -14.38 -10.63 -6.67
C GLY A 464 -13.63 -10.03 -7.87
N SER A 465 -12.47 -9.42 -7.66
CA SER A 465 -11.60 -8.92 -8.73
C SER A 465 -11.24 -9.99 -9.75
N LEU A 466 -10.83 -11.17 -9.26
CA LEU A 466 -10.42 -12.28 -10.13
C LEU A 466 -11.61 -13.00 -10.77
N LEU A 467 -12.72 -13.15 -10.03
CA LEU A 467 -13.98 -13.69 -10.56
C LEU A 467 -14.52 -12.83 -11.71
N ALA A 468 -14.56 -11.50 -11.54
CA ALA A 468 -14.97 -10.56 -12.57
C ALA A 468 -14.08 -10.67 -13.83
N SER A 469 -12.76 -10.72 -13.64
CA SER A 469 -11.79 -10.80 -14.75
C SER A 469 -11.97 -12.08 -15.58
N ASN A 470 -12.27 -13.21 -14.91
CA ASN A 470 -12.58 -14.46 -15.60
C ASN A 470 -13.88 -14.39 -16.43
N ALA A 471 -14.94 -13.78 -15.89
CA ALA A 471 -16.21 -13.61 -16.61
C ALA A 471 -16.05 -12.74 -17.86
N GLU A 472 -15.27 -11.66 -17.77
CA GLU A 472 -14.94 -10.81 -18.92
C GLU A 472 -14.13 -11.56 -20.00
N ASN A 473 -13.15 -12.35 -19.59
CA ASN A 473 -12.32 -13.14 -20.48
C ASN A 473 -13.13 -14.25 -21.19
N ALA A 474 -14.04 -14.91 -20.47
CA ALA A 474 -14.96 -15.88 -21.05
C ALA A 474 -15.89 -15.23 -22.09
N SER A 475 -16.45 -14.07 -21.77
CA SER A 475 -17.33 -13.31 -22.67
C SER A 475 -16.61 -12.87 -23.96
N LYS A 476 -15.34 -12.49 -23.88
CA LYS A 476 -14.52 -12.14 -25.06
C LYS A 476 -14.26 -13.35 -25.95
N ARG A 477 -14.06 -14.55 -25.39
CA ARG A 477 -13.84 -15.78 -26.17
C ARG A 477 -15.06 -16.26 -26.95
N ILE A 478 -16.27 -15.99 -26.47
CA ILE A 478 -17.51 -16.37 -27.16
C ILE A 478 -17.78 -15.47 -28.39
N ARG A 479 -17.24 -14.24 -28.40
CA ARG A 479 -17.45 -13.27 -29.48
C ARG A 479 -16.44 -13.40 -30.64
N HIS A 480 -15.40 -14.20 -30.46
CA HIS A 480 -14.40 -14.53 -31.48
C HIS A 480 -14.66 -15.95 -31.99
#